data_AF-A0A7L2WMS1-F1
#
_entry.id   AF-A0A7L2WMS1-F1
#
_cell.length_a   1.000
_cell.length_b   1.000
_cell.length_c   1.000
_cell.angle_alpha   90.00
_cell.angle_beta   90.00
_cell.angle_gamma   90.00
#
_symmetry.space_group_name_H-M   'P 1'
#
loop_
_entity.id
_entity.type
_entity.pdbx_description
1 polymer ?
#
loop_
_entity_poly.entity_id
_entity_poly.type
_entity_poly.pdbx_seq_one_letter_code
_entity_poly.pdbx_strand_id
1 'polypeptide(L)'
;VSVGNICRSPIAEAVFRKLVTDEKVENKWMTDSAAVSDWNVGRSPDARALSCLRNHGIETAHKARQVLKKNSGKFYFLFYRDLKRKSNQVKDCKAKIELLGAYDPQKQLIIEDPYY
;
A
#
# COMPACT_ATOMS: atom_id res chain seq x y z
N VAL A 1 2.51 0.87 1.60
CA VAL A 1 3.40 -0.23 2.06
C VAL A 1 2.86 -0.88 3.34
N SER A 2 2.90 -2.21 3.48
CA SER A 2 2.47 -3.00 4.68
C SER A 2 3.44 -4.19 4.96
N VAL A 3 3.24 -5.02 6.01
CA VAL A 3 4.10 -6.23 6.25
C VAL A 3 4.21 -7.05 4.98
N GLY A 4 3.07 -7.56 4.52
CA GLY A 4 3.00 -8.71 3.62
C GLY A 4 2.43 -8.38 2.26
N ASN A 5 1.99 -7.14 2.02
CA ASN A 5 1.47 -6.68 0.73
C ASN A 5 0.35 -7.55 0.12
N ILE A 6 -0.50 -8.13 0.97
CA ILE A 6 -1.66 -8.93 0.54
C ILE A 6 -3.01 -8.37 1.02
N CYS A 7 -3.05 -7.55 2.07
CA CYS A 7 -4.30 -7.01 2.61
C CYS A 7 -4.40 -5.49 2.39
N ARG A 8 -3.87 -4.71 3.33
CA ARG A 8 -4.04 -3.24 3.40
C ARG A 8 -3.42 -2.50 2.22
N SER A 9 -2.16 -2.78 1.88
CA SER A 9 -1.47 -2.00 0.86
C SER A 9 -1.94 -2.23 -0.58
N PRO A 10 -2.31 -3.45 -1.02
CA PRO A 10 -2.97 -3.64 -2.31
C PRO A 10 -4.35 -2.98 -2.39
N ILE A 11 -5.14 -3.01 -1.30
CA ILE A 11 -6.43 -2.31 -1.25
C ILE A 11 -6.22 -0.82 -1.49
N ALA A 12 -5.31 -0.20 -0.74
CA ALA A 12 -5.08 1.23 -0.87
C ALA A 12 -4.52 1.64 -2.24
N GLU A 13 -3.66 0.83 -2.85
CA GLU A 13 -3.20 1.05 -4.21
C GLU A 13 -4.37 1.02 -5.20
N ALA A 14 -5.22 0.00 -5.13
CA ALA A 14 -6.34 -0.16 -6.04
C ALA A 14 -7.37 0.96 -5.88
N VAL A 15 -7.68 1.35 -4.65
CA VAL A 15 -8.56 2.49 -4.34
C VAL A 15 -7.98 3.79 -4.89
N PHE A 16 -6.70 4.08 -4.60
CA PHE A 16 -6.06 5.31 -5.07
C PHE A 16 -5.98 5.35 -6.60
N ARG A 17 -5.64 4.24 -7.25
CA ARG A 17 -5.65 4.12 -8.71
C ARG A 17 -7.02 4.40 -9.29
N LYS A 18 -8.10 3.86 -8.70
CA LYS A 18 -9.46 4.16 -9.13
C LYS A 18 -9.76 5.66 -9.02
N LEU A 19 -9.45 6.29 -7.89
CA LEU A 19 -9.70 7.72 -7.69
C LEU A 19 -9.00 8.59 -8.74
N VAL A 20 -7.72 8.34 -9.04
CA VAL A 20 -7.00 9.15 -10.04
C VAL A 20 -7.51 8.90 -11.47
N THR A 21 -7.99 7.70 -11.77
CA THR A 21 -8.60 7.37 -13.07
C THR A 21 -9.99 8.00 -13.21
N ASP A 22 -10.82 7.96 -12.18
CA ASP A 22 -12.15 8.58 -12.19
C ASP A 22 -12.05 10.11 -12.39
N GLU A 23 -11.02 10.72 -11.80
CA GLU A 23 -10.69 12.16 -11.94
C GLU A 23 -9.89 12.50 -13.22
N LYS A 24 -9.56 11.50 -14.06
CA LYS A 24 -8.81 11.65 -15.32
C LYS A 24 -7.42 12.30 -15.16
N VAL A 25 -6.74 12.00 -14.06
CA VAL A 25 -5.40 12.51 -13.72
C VAL A 25 -4.37 11.41 -13.56
N GLU A 26 -4.67 10.17 -13.96
CA GLU A 26 -3.81 9.00 -13.86
C GLU A 26 -2.44 9.22 -14.52
N ASN A 27 -2.37 10.01 -15.59
CA ASN A 27 -1.09 10.34 -16.27
C ASN A 27 -0.13 11.17 -15.40
N LYS A 28 -0.61 11.77 -14.32
CA LYS A 28 0.19 12.55 -13.35
C LYS A 28 0.68 11.70 -12.17
N TRP A 29 0.17 10.47 -12.04
CA TRP A 29 0.39 9.64 -10.87
C TRP A 29 0.93 8.26 -11.24
N MET A 30 1.94 7.81 -10.51
CA MET A 30 2.35 6.42 -10.52
C MET A 30 1.90 5.77 -9.21
N THR A 31 1.03 4.76 -9.31
CA THR A 31 0.45 4.04 -8.17
C THR A 31 1.11 2.69 -8.00
N ASP A 32 1.55 2.35 -6.79
CA ASP A 32 2.29 1.11 -6.53
C ASP A 32 2.21 0.76 -5.03
N SER A 33 2.29 -0.54 -4.70
CA SER A 33 2.37 -1.02 -3.32
C SER A 33 3.41 -2.13 -3.15
N ALA A 34 3.89 -2.26 -1.91
CA ALA A 34 4.98 -3.18 -1.58
C ALA A 34 4.94 -3.61 -0.11
N ALA A 35 5.70 -4.67 0.16
CA ALA A 35 5.91 -5.30 1.45
C ALA A 35 7.26 -4.91 2.05
N VAL A 36 7.33 -4.81 3.38
CA VAL A 36 8.60 -4.79 4.12
C VAL A 36 9.14 -6.19 4.42
N SER A 37 8.32 -7.23 4.23
CA SER A 37 8.73 -8.64 4.22
C SER A 37 8.74 -9.20 2.80
N ASP A 38 9.33 -10.37 2.63
CA ASP A 38 9.39 -11.13 1.39
C ASP A 38 8.43 -12.34 1.37
N TRP A 39 7.76 -12.63 2.49
CA TRP A 39 6.96 -13.86 2.70
C TRP A 39 5.88 -14.13 1.65
N ASN A 40 5.33 -13.07 1.05
CA ASN A 40 4.25 -13.19 0.08
C ASN A 40 4.66 -12.79 -1.33
N VAL A 41 5.95 -12.60 -1.63
CA VAL A 41 6.38 -12.16 -2.96
C VAL A 41 5.82 -13.10 -4.04
N GLY A 42 5.21 -12.52 -5.09
CA GLY A 42 4.55 -13.24 -6.18
C GLY A 42 3.12 -13.71 -5.88
N ARG A 43 2.65 -13.65 -4.63
CA ARG A 43 1.27 -14.02 -4.28
C ARG A 43 0.28 -12.94 -4.69
N SER A 44 -0.93 -13.35 -5.04
CA SER A 44 -2.07 -12.43 -5.16
C SER A 44 -2.46 -11.85 -3.80
N PRO A 45 -3.20 -10.73 -3.75
CA PRO A 45 -3.81 -10.24 -2.53
C PRO A 45 -4.71 -11.30 -1.86
N ASP A 46 -4.91 -11.16 -0.56
CA ASP A 46 -5.77 -12.01 0.25
C ASP A 46 -7.18 -12.06 -0.37
N ALA A 47 -7.80 -13.24 -0.38
CA ALA A 47 -9.11 -13.43 -1.01
C ALA A 47 -10.19 -12.51 -0.41
N ARG A 48 -10.10 -12.21 0.90
CA ARG A 48 -11.00 -11.26 1.58
C ARG A 48 -10.78 -9.83 1.09
N ALA A 49 -9.52 -9.44 0.88
CA ALA A 49 -9.18 -8.13 0.31
C ALA A 49 -9.70 -8.01 -1.13
N LEU A 50 -9.51 -9.04 -1.96
CA LEU A 50 -10.06 -9.08 -3.32
C LEU A 50 -11.59 -9.05 -3.33
N SER A 51 -12.24 -9.76 -2.42
CA SER A 51 -13.70 -9.75 -2.30
C SER A 51 -14.22 -8.37 -1.90
N CYS A 52 -13.56 -7.72 -0.93
CA CYS A 52 -13.90 -6.37 -0.51
C CYS A 52 -13.78 -5.37 -1.67
N LEU A 53 -12.69 -5.42 -2.45
CA LEU A 53 -12.50 -4.57 -3.63
C LEU A 53 -13.60 -4.80 -4.67
N ARG A 54 -13.90 -6.07 -5.01
CA ARG A 54 -14.96 -6.40 -5.97
C ARG A 54 -16.33 -5.90 -5.54
N ASN A 55 -16.66 -6.00 -4.25
CA ASN A 55 -17.92 -5.48 -3.71
C ASN A 55 -18.06 -3.94 -3.88
N HIS A 56 -16.95 -3.23 -4.08
CA HIS A 56 -16.92 -1.80 -4.38
C HIS A 56 -16.64 -1.50 -5.87
N GLY A 57 -16.74 -2.50 -6.74
CA GLY A 57 -16.49 -2.34 -8.18
C GLY A 57 -15.02 -2.06 -8.53
N ILE A 58 -14.09 -2.47 -7.68
CA ILE A 58 -12.64 -2.28 -7.89
C ILE A 58 -11.99 -3.62 -8.17
N GLU A 59 -11.20 -3.68 -9.25
CA GLU A 59 -10.39 -4.84 -9.58
C GLU A 59 -8.89 -4.53 -9.46
N THR A 60 -8.10 -5.57 -9.20
CA THR A 60 -6.65 -5.47 -9.16
C THR A 60 -5.98 -6.78 -9.58
N ALA A 61 -4.97 -6.65 -10.43
CA ALA A 61 -4.06 -7.74 -10.81
C ALA A 61 -2.77 -7.73 -9.99
N HIS A 62 -2.77 -7.08 -8.82
CA HIS A 62 -1.58 -6.90 -7.99
C HIS A 62 -0.88 -8.22 -7.68
N LYS A 63 0.44 -8.19 -7.64
CA LYS A 63 1.27 -9.27 -7.12
C LYS A 63 2.17 -8.71 -6.03
N ALA A 64 2.11 -9.33 -4.86
CA ALA A 64 2.88 -8.90 -3.72
C ALA A 64 4.38 -8.87 -4.07
N ARG A 65 5.07 -7.81 -3.65
CA ARG A 65 6.49 -7.61 -3.92
C ARG A 65 7.14 -6.90 -2.75
N GLN A 66 8.44 -7.10 -2.56
CA GLN A 66 9.19 -6.41 -1.51
C GLN A 66 9.61 -5.00 -1.96
N VAL A 67 9.74 -4.07 -1.00
CA VAL A 67 10.40 -2.78 -1.23
C VAL A 67 11.88 -3.06 -1.52
N LEU A 68 12.36 -2.64 -2.69
CA LEU A 68 13.78 -2.72 -3.04
C LEU A 68 14.51 -1.45 -2.58
N LYS A 69 15.70 -1.59 -1.99
CA LYS A 69 16.56 -0.47 -1.55
C LYS A 69 16.87 0.52 -2.68
N LYS A 70 16.89 0.05 -3.93
CA LYS A 70 17.25 0.84 -5.12
C LYS A 70 16.11 1.68 -5.68
N ASN A 71 14.91 1.64 -5.11
CA ASN A 71 13.80 2.50 -5.53
C ASN A 71 13.92 3.93 -4.98
N SER A 72 15.09 4.54 -5.15
CA SER A 72 15.40 5.92 -4.79
C SER A 72 14.73 6.87 -5.78
N GLY A 73 13.54 7.38 -5.42
CA GLY A 73 12.83 8.39 -6.22
C GLY A 73 11.29 8.33 -6.19
N LYS A 74 10.69 7.36 -5.49
CA LYS A 74 9.23 7.25 -5.35
C LYS A 74 8.75 7.79 -4.00
N PHE A 75 7.52 8.31 -3.94
CA PHE A 75 6.82 8.60 -2.68
C PHE A 75 6.15 7.34 -2.14
N TYR A 76 6.20 7.12 -0.82
CA TYR A 76 5.59 5.94 -0.20
C TYR A 76 4.67 6.34 0.95
N PHE A 77 3.38 6.05 0.80
CA PHE A 77 2.45 6.03 1.93
C PHE A 77 2.55 4.68 2.67
N LEU A 78 2.68 4.73 3.99
CA LEU A 78 2.86 3.57 4.85
C LEU A 78 1.62 3.35 5.72
N PHE A 79 1.31 2.08 5.98
CA PHE A 79 0.19 1.64 6.80
C PHE A 79 0.75 1.08 8.11
N TYR A 80 0.15 1.42 9.25
CA TYR A 80 0.79 1.30 10.58
C TYR A 80 0.93 -0.13 11.17
N ARG A 81 1.82 -0.17 12.20
CA ARG A 81 2.46 -1.16 13.09
C ARG A 81 3.80 -1.77 12.65
N ASP A 82 4.16 -1.76 11.35
CA ASP A 82 5.42 -2.39 10.90
C ASP A 82 6.65 -1.48 10.88
N LEU A 83 6.41 -0.18 10.99
CA LEU A 83 7.43 0.85 10.84
C LEU A 83 8.46 0.86 11.97
N LYS A 84 8.05 0.65 13.23
CA LYS A 84 9.01 0.74 14.36
C LYS A 84 10.09 -0.34 14.28
N ARG A 85 9.79 -1.49 13.66
CA ARG A 85 10.71 -2.63 13.60
C ARG A 85 11.59 -2.63 12.35
N LYS A 86 11.13 -2.03 11.24
CA LYS A 86 11.81 -2.14 9.93
C LYS A 86 12.02 -0.82 9.16
N SER A 87 11.72 0.36 9.72
CA SER A 87 12.05 1.66 9.09
C SER A 87 13.54 1.77 8.70
N ASN A 88 14.43 1.08 9.44
CA ASN A 88 15.85 0.95 9.11
C ASN A 88 16.13 0.39 7.70
N GLN A 89 15.21 -0.38 7.11
CA GLN A 89 15.36 -0.96 5.77
C GLN A 89 15.05 0.02 4.64
N VAL A 90 14.49 1.19 4.96
CA VAL A 90 14.07 2.22 3.99
C VAL A 90 14.91 3.50 4.13
N LYS A 91 16.01 3.47 4.90
CA LYS A 91 16.83 4.63 5.27
C LYS A 91 17.40 5.46 4.11
N ASP A 92 17.65 4.84 2.96
CA ASP A 92 18.21 5.53 1.78
C ASP A 92 17.15 5.99 0.77
N CYS A 93 15.88 5.99 1.15
CA CYS A 93 14.83 6.51 0.28
C CYS A 93 14.69 8.03 0.46
N LYS A 94 14.81 8.79 -0.64
CA LYS A 94 14.38 10.20 -0.73
C LYS A 94 12.86 10.41 -0.54
N ALA A 95 12.14 9.34 -0.23
CA ALA A 95 10.69 9.32 -0.13
C ALA A 95 10.24 9.97 1.18
N LYS A 96 9.19 10.79 1.11
CA LYS A 96 8.45 11.16 2.32
C LYS A 96 7.72 9.93 2.86
N ILE A 97 7.90 9.66 4.15
CA ILE A 97 7.33 8.50 4.85
C ILE A 97 6.28 9.02 5.82
N GLU A 98 5.01 8.73 5.55
CA GLU A 98 3.87 9.17 6.36
C GLU A 98 2.84 8.05 6.54
N LEU A 99 2.03 8.15 7.60
CA LEU A 99 0.90 7.27 7.84
C LEU A 99 -0.28 7.68 6.97
N LEU A 100 -0.93 6.73 6.28
CA LEU A 100 -2.12 7.09 5.50
C LEU A 100 -3.22 7.70 6.39
N GLY A 101 -3.43 7.18 7.60
CA GLY A 101 -4.44 7.70 8.53
C GLY A 101 -4.18 9.15 9.00
N ALA A 102 -2.98 9.71 8.77
CA ALA A 102 -2.75 11.14 9.00
C ALA A 102 -3.58 12.05 8.06
N TYR A 103 -4.08 11.48 6.96
CA TYR A 103 -4.93 12.15 5.99
C TYR A 103 -6.43 11.87 6.20
N ASP A 104 -6.79 11.10 7.24
CA ASP A 104 -8.19 10.85 7.55
C ASP A 104 -8.82 12.07 8.25
N PRO A 105 -9.89 12.68 7.67
CA PRO A 105 -10.62 13.76 8.31
C PRO A 105 -11.21 13.40 9.69
N GLN A 106 -11.50 12.12 9.92
CA GLN A 106 -12.01 11.61 11.20
C GLN A 106 -10.90 11.34 12.23
N LYS A 107 -9.64 11.61 11.88
CA LYS A 107 -8.45 11.46 12.73
C LYS A 107 -8.19 10.01 13.17
N GLN A 108 -8.66 9.02 12.41
CA GLN A 108 -8.25 7.62 12.59
C GLN A 108 -6.85 7.43 12.00
N LEU A 109 -5.84 7.70 12.84
CA LEU A 109 -4.43 7.59 12.45
C LEU A 109 -4.02 6.17 12.03
N ILE A 110 -4.68 5.16 12.60
CA ILE A 110 -4.28 3.75 12.48
C ILE A 110 -5.28 2.98 11.63
N ILE A 111 -4.76 2.33 10.59
CA ILE A 111 -5.49 1.34 9.80
C ILE A 111 -5.08 -0.05 10.31
N GLU A 112 -5.93 -0.63 11.14
CA GLU A 112 -5.71 -1.92 11.80
C GLU A 112 -5.51 -3.06 10.80
N ASP A 113 -4.72 -4.06 11.18
CA ASP A 113 -4.44 -5.21 10.33
C ASP A 113 -5.63 -6.18 10.30
N PRO A 114 -6.32 -6.36 9.15
CA PRO A 114 -7.51 -7.20 9.08
C PRO A 114 -7.18 -8.70 8.94
N TYR A 115 -5.91 -9.08 9.10
CA TYR A 115 -5.49 -10.45 8.80
C TYR A 115 -6.05 -11.47 9.81
N TYR A 116 -6.11 -11.10 11.09
CA TYR A 116 -6.61 -11.92 12.20
C TYR A 116 -8.07 -11.61 12.52
#